data_AF-A0A353PDP1-F1
#
_entry.id   AF-A0A353PDP1-F1
#
_cell.length_a   1.000
_cell.length_b   1.000
_cell.length_c   1.000
_cell.angle_alpha   90.00
_cell.angle_beta   90.00
_cell.angle_gamma   90.00
#
_symmetry.space_group_name_H-M   'P 1'
#
loop_
_entity.id
_entity.type
_entity.pdbx_description
1 polymer ?
#
loop_
_entity_poly.entity_id
_entity_poly.type
_entity_poly.pdbx_seq_one_letter_code
_entity_poly.pdbx_strand_id
1 'polypeptide(L)'
;RLVAHGLALSDLVAALARNNANVGAGYIERRGEQVLIRAPGQVAGLADIGDIVIAAPAGVPIRIRDVAEVSLGHELRTGAATENGREVVLGTVFMLMGENSRAVSQAVAAKMQDIHRT
;
A
#
# COMPACT_ATOMS: atom_id res chain seq x y z
N ARG A 1 -18.11 16.86 6.60
CA ARG A 1 -17.48 17.49 5.42
C ARG A 1 -18.06 16.96 4.11
N LEU A 2 -18.09 15.63 3.88
CA LEU A 2 -18.70 15.01 2.68
C LEU A 2 -20.10 15.53 2.31
N VAL A 3 -21.06 15.53 3.26
CA VAL A 3 -22.44 15.99 3.03
C VAL A 3 -22.52 17.44 2.56
N ALA A 4 -21.63 18.32 3.04
CA ALA A 4 -21.60 19.73 2.62
C ALA A 4 -21.19 19.91 1.15
N HIS A 5 -20.52 18.92 0.57
CA HIS A 5 -20.17 18.85 -0.84
C HIS A 5 -21.13 17.97 -1.66
N GLY A 6 -22.23 17.48 -1.07
CA GLY A 6 -23.16 16.56 -1.72
C GLY A 6 -22.56 15.20 -2.05
N LEU A 7 -21.48 14.79 -1.36
CA LEU A 7 -20.78 13.53 -1.59
C LEU A 7 -21.20 12.47 -0.58
N ALA A 8 -21.30 11.22 -1.05
CA ALA A 8 -21.45 10.04 -0.23
C ALA A 8 -20.09 9.39 0.08
N LEU A 9 -20.05 8.54 1.12
CA LEU A 9 -18.86 7.75 1.43
C LEU A 9 -18.45 6.84 0.26
N SER A 10 -19.43 6.31 -0.47
CA SER A 10 -19.21 5.50 -1.67
C SER A 10 -18.42 6.23 -2.75
N ASP A 11 -18.62 7.55 -2.89
CA ASP A 11 -17.90 8.35 -3.90
C ASP A 11 -16.41 8.43 -3.56
N LEU A 12 -16.11 8.62 -2.27
CA LEU A 12 -14.73 8.64 -1.77
C LEU A 12 -14.06 7.28 -1.95
N VAL A 13 -14.74 6.19 -1.56
CA VAL A 13 -14.22 4.81 -1.72
C VAL A 13 -13.97 4.50 -3.19
N ALA A 14 -14.90 4.86 -4.08
CA ALA A 14 -14.76 4.63 -5.51
C ALA A 14 -13.63 5.47 -6.12
N ALA A 15 -13.47 6.74 -5.70
CA ALA A 15 -12.37 7.59 -6.13
C ALA A 15 -11.02 7.03 -5.72
N LEU A 16 -10.89 6.56 -4.47
CA LEU A 16 -9.67 5.96 -3.95
C LEU A 16 -9.32 4.67 -4.71
N ALA A 17 -10.28 3.77 -4.91
CA ALA A 17 -10.05 2.50 -5.61
C ALA A 17 -9.58 2.71 -7.06
N ARG A 18 -10.21 3.63 -7.80
CA ARG A 18 -9.84 3.93 -9.20
C ARG A 18 -8.45 4.55 -9.32
N ASN A 19 -8.05 5.37 -8.36
CA ASN A 19 -6.75 6.07 -8.36
C ASN A 19 -5.65 5.32 -7.58
N ASN A 20 -5.90 4.06 -7.22
CA ASN A 20 -4.91 3.17 -6.62
C ASN A 20 -4.81 1.82 -7.36
N ALA A 21 -5.36 1.75 -8.57
CA ALA A 21 -5.36 0.55 -9.40
C ALA A 21 -4.26 0.64 -10.46
N ASN A 22 -3.42 -0.38 -10.55
CA ASN A 22 -2.50 -0.54 -11.67
C ASN A 22 -3.23 -1.19 -12.84
N VAL A 23 -3.16 -0.59 -14.02
CA VAL A 23 -3.74 -1.14 -15.25
C VAL A 23 -2.63 -1.46 -16.25
N GLY A 24 -2.68 -2.67 -16.81
CA GLY A 24 -1.81 -3.05 -17.92
C GLY A 24 -2.23 -2.30 -19.17
N ALA A 25 -1.31 -1.52 -19.76
CA ALA A 25 -1.60 -0.72 -20.95
C ALA A 25 -1.18 -1.42 -22.26
N GLY A 26 -0.91 -2.72 -22.20
CA GLY A 26 -0.56 -3.55 -23.36
C GLY A 26 0.84 -3.25 -23.88
N TYR A 27 1.04 -3.37 -25.19
CA TYR A 27 2.31 -3.08 -25.85
C TYR A 27 2.10 -2.42 -27.21
N ILE A 28 3.07 -1.63 -27.64
CA ILE A 28 3.17 -1.13 -29.01
C ILE A 28 4.26 -1.93 -29.71
N GLU A 29 3.95 -2.46 -30.88
CA GLU A 29 4.95 -3.07 -31.76
C GLU A 29 5.41 -2.05 -32.82
N ARG A 30 6.73 -1.87 -32.94
CA ARG A 30 7.33 -1.02 -33.96
C ARG A 30 8.56 -1.71 -34.53
N ARG A 31 8.54 -2.01 -35.83
CA ARG A 31 9.69 -2.58 -36.58
C ARG A 31 10.28 -3.85 -35.94
N GLY A 32 9.44 -4.71 -35.37
CA GLY A 32 9.87 -5.94 -34.70
C GLY A 32 10.33 -5.77 -33.25
N GLU A 33 10.29 -4.55 -32.70
CA GLU A 33 10.46 -4.31 -31.26
C GLU A 33 9.10 -4.13 -30.57
N GLN A 34 8.95 -4.76 -29.41
CA GLN A 34 7.77 -4.68 -28.57
C GLN A 34 8.04 -3.77 -27.36
N VAL A 35 7.36 -2.63 -27.30
CA VAL A 35 7.43 -1.70 -26.17
C VAL A 35 6.23 -1.92 -25.26
N LEU A 36 6.48 -2.45 -24.06
CA LEU A 36 5.45 -2.65 -23.04
C LEU A 36 5.02 -1.29 -22.46
N ILE A 37 3.73 -0.98 -22.50
CA ILE A 37 3.17 0.20 -21.86
C ILE A 37 2.64 -0.20 -20.48
N ARG A 38 3.05 0.54 -19.46
CA ARG A 38 2.51 0.44 -18.10
C ARG A 38 1.97 1.79 -17.66
N ALA A 39 0.78 1.79 -17.07
CA ALA A 39 0.23 2.93 -16.37
C ALA A 39 0.26 2.62 -14.86
N PRO A 40 1.34 3.00 -14.15
CA PRO A 40 1.37 2.89 -12.69
C PRO A 40 0.30 3.83 -12.13
N GLY A 41 -0.69 3.27 -11.47
CA GLY A 41 -1.80 3.99 -10.84
C GLY A 41 -1.83 3.83 -9.32
N GLN A 42 -0.86 3.12 -8.74
CA GLN A 42 -0.73 2.99 -7.29
C GLN A 42 -0.20 4.29 -6.68
N VAL A 43 -0.83 4.76 -5.61
CA VAL A 43 -0.36 5.90 -4.82
C VAL A 43 0.93 5.55 -4.09
N ALA A 44 1.91 6.46 -4.08
CA ALA A 44 3.20 6.24 -3.43
C ALA A 44 3.18 6.62 -1.93
N GLY A 45 2.24 7.46 -1.50
CA GLY A 45 2.16 7.88 -0.11
C GLY A 45 0.89 8.65 0.25
N LEU A 46 0.88 9.18 1.49
CA LEU A 46 -0.26 9.89 2.06
C LEU A 46 -0.64 11.16 1.28
N ALA A 47 0.35 11.89 0.75
CA ALA A 47 0.12 13.09 -0.03
C ALA A 47 -0.66 12.80 -1.31
N ASP A 48 -0.27 11.74 -2.03
CA ASP A 48 -0.94 11.29 -3.26
C ASP A 48 -2.40 10.93 -2.98
N ILE A 49 -2.67 10.21 -1.88
CA ILE A 49 -4.04 9.90 -1.45
C ILE A 49 -4.82 11.19 -1.19
N GLY A 50 -4.23 12.15 -0.48
CA GLY A 50 -4.86 13.43 -0.19
C GLY A 50 -5.21 14.23 -1.46
N ASP A 51 -4.44 14.06 -2.53
CA ASP A 51 -4.61 14.77 -3.80
C ASP A 51 -5.59 14.12 -4.79
N ILE A 52 -6.08 12.91 -4.49
CA ILE A 52 -7.11 12.25 -5.31
C ILE A 52 -8.36 13.13 -5.38
N VAL A 53 -8.80 13.40 -6.61
CA VAL A 53 -10.05 14.13 -6.89
C VAL A 53 -11.25 13.19 -6.80
N ILE A 54 -12.23 13.57 -6.00
CA ILE A 54 -13.48 12.83 -5.82
C ILE A 54 -14.52 13.28 -6.85
N ALA A 55 -14.70 14.59 -6.99
CA ALA A 55 -15.64 15.22 -7.92
C ALA A 55 -15.15 16.62 -8.31
N ALA A 56 -15.71 17.18 -9.39
CA ALA A 56 -15.39 18.53 -9.85
C ALA A 56 -16.66 19.33 -10.24
N PRO A 57 -17.56 19.62 -9.29
CA PRO A 57 -18.75 20.42 -9.58
C PRO A 57 -18.35 21.81 -10.08
N ALA A 58 -18.93 22.24 -11.21
CA ALA A 58 -18.60 23.50 -11.88
C ALA A 58 -17.09 23.71 -12.17
N GLY A 59 -16.33 22.62 -12.34
CA GLY A 59 -14.90 22.68 -12.66
C GLY A 59 -13.98 22.92 -11.47
N VAL A 60 -14.51 23.04 -10.24
CA VAL A 60 -13.70 23.16 -9.02
C VAL A 60 -13.45 21.76 -8.45
N PRO A 61 -12.21 21.25 -8.46
CA PRO A 61 -11.92 19.91 -7.96
C PRO A 61 -12.05 19.84 -6.44
N ILE A 62 -12.74 18.81 -5.96
CA ILE A 62 -12.85 18.44 -4.55
C ILE A 62 -11.97 17.22 -4.32
N ARG A 63 -10.96 17.36 -3.46
CA ARG A 63 -9.97 16.31 -3.17
C ARG A 63 -10.26 15.60 -1.86
N ILE A 64 -9.65 14.43 -1.64
CA ILE A 64 -9.77 13.68 -0.38
C ILE A 64 -9.38 14.55 0.82
N ARG A 65 -8.28 15.31 0.73
CA ARG A 65 -7.84 16.22 1.82
C ARG A 65 -8.85 17.31 2.19
N ASP A 66 -9.77 17.67 1.29
CA ASP A 66 -10.78 18.69 1.55
C ASP A 66 -11.93 18.12 2.41
N VAL A 67 -12.12 16.79 2.39
CA VAL A 67 -13.23 16.11 3.05
C VAL A 67 -12.81 15.14 4.16
N ALA A 68 -11.54 14.74 4.23
CA ALA A 68 -11.00 13.77 5.17
C ALA A 68 -9.55 14.09 5.57
N GLU A 69 -9.11 13.54 6.70
CA GLU A 69 -7.72 13.53 7.13
C GLU A 69 -7.05 12.23 6.65
N VAL A 70 -5.84 12.33 6.11
CA VAL A 70 -5.09 11.20 5.58
C VAL A 70 -3.88 10.95 6.47
N SER A 71 -3.87 9.82 7.15
CA SER A 71 -2.81 9.43 8.07
C SER A 71 -2.50 7.94 7.94
N LEU A 72 -1.32 7.54 8.40
CA LEU A 72 -0.98 6.13 8.56
C LEU A 72 -1.79 5.56 9.71
N GLY A 73 -2.79 4.74 9.37
CA GLY A 73 -3.53 3.95 10.35
C GLY A 73 -2.73 2.72 10.77
N HIS A 74 -2.99 2.24 11.99
CA HIS A 74 -2.60 0.90 12.41
C HIS A 74 -3.82 -0.02 12.29
N GLU A 75 -3.57 -1.31 12.07
CA GLU A 75 -4.63 -2.31 12.16
C GLU A 75 -5.26 -2.29 13.57
N LEU A 76 -6.49 -2.78 13.69
CA LEU A 76 -7.11 -2.94 15.01
C LEU A 76 -6.19 -3.84 15.85
N ARG A 77 -5.66 -3.29 16.95
CA ARG A 77 -4.72 -4.00 17.79
C ARG A 77 -5.43 -5.15 18.51
N THR A 78 -5.16 -6.39 18.11
CA THR A 78 -5.73 -7.61 18.71
C THR A 78 -4.85 -8.21 19.81
N GLY A 79 -3.62 -7.70 20.01
CA GLY A 79 -2.68 -8.17 21.04
C GLY A 79 -1.35 -7.40 21.03
N ALA A 80 -0.39 -7.87 21.83
CA ALA A 80 0.97 -7.34 21.90
C ALA A 80 1.97 -8.47 22.17
N ALA A 81 3.16 -8.38 21.59
CA ALA A 81 4.29 -9.23 21.97
C ALA A 81 5.22 -8.43 22.88
N THR A 82 5.65 -9.03 23.98
CA THR A 82 6.54 -8.39 24.95
C THR A 82 7.73 -9.27 25.28
N GLU A 83 8.93 -8.68 25.33
CA GLU A 83 10.14 -9.30 25.86
C GLU A 83 10.61 -8.47 27.06
N ASN A 84 10.77 -9.11 28.22
CA ASN A 84 11.21 -8.46 29.46
C ASN A 84 10.41 -7.19 29.82
N GLY A 85 9.09 -7.22 29.60
CA GLY A 85 8.19 -6.10 29.91
C GLY A 85 8.24 -4.93 28.92
N ARG A 86 8.98 -5.07 27.81
CA ARG A 86 9.00 -4.10 26.70
C ARG A 86 8.32 -4.68 25.48
N GLU A 87 7.57 -3.86 24.77
CA GLU A 87 6.91 -4.27 23.54
C GLU A 87 7.95 -4.54 22.44
N VAL A 88 7.78 -5.63 21.72
CA VAL A 88 8.68 -6.09 20.67
C VAL A 88 7.90 -6.54 19.44
N VAL A 89 8.58 -6.58 18.29
CA VAL A 89 8.05 -7.15 17.06
C VAL A 89 8.31 -8.65 17.05
N LEU A 90 7.26 -9.46 16.87
CA LEU A 90 7.37 -10.91 16.72
C LEU A 90 7.44 -11.29 15.24
N GLY A 91 8.47 -12.05 14.85
CA GLY A 91 8.57 -12.70 13.54
C GLY A 91 8.45 -14.22 13.68
N THR A 92 7.65 -14.86 12.82
CA THR A 92 7.58 -16.33 12.73
C THR A 92 8.13 -16.77 11.38
N VAL A 93 9.02 -17.76 11.39
CA VAL A 93 9.56 -18.33 10.15
C VAL A 93 9.03 -19.73 9.95
N PHE A 94 8.52 -19.99 8.75
CA PHE A 94 8.11 -21.31 8.30
C PHE A 94 9.19 -21.89 7.39
N MET A 95 9.50 -23.17 7.58
CA MET A 95 10.39 -23.92 6.69
C MET A 95 9.57 -24.53 5.57
N LEU A 96 10.15 -24.63 4.37
CA LEU A 96 9.50 -25.37 3.28
C LEU A 96 9.47 -26.86 3.60
N MET A 97 8.49 -27.58 3.04
CA MET A 97 8.39 -29.02 3.26
C MET A 97 9.63 -29.75 2.73
N GLY A 98 10.19 -30.62 3.57
CA GLY A 98 11.39 -31.40 3.25
C GLY A 98 12.71 -30.66 3.50
N GLU A 99 12.69 -29.40 3.96
CA GLU A 99 13.92 -28.68 4.26
C GLU A 99 14.57 -29.05 5.60
N ASN A 100 15.86 -28.73 5.71
CA ASN A 100 16.64 -28.95 6.90
C ASN A 100 16.54 -27.76 7.87
N SER A 101 16.10 -28.02 9.09
CA SER A 101 15.85 -26.97 10.07
C SER A 101 17.09 -26.19 10.52
N ARG A 102 18.27 -26.83 10.54
CA ARG A 102 19.52 -26.14 10.85
C ARG A 102 19.90 -25.16 9.75
N ALA A 103 19.80 -25.59 8.49
CA ALA A 103 20.12 -24.73 7.34
C ALA A 103 19.19 -23.51 7.29
N VAL A 104 17.88 -23.70 7.47
CA VAL A 104 16.93 -22.57 7.50
C VAL A 104 17.21 -21.64 8.68
N SER A 105 17.48 -22.18 9.87
CA SER A 105 17.79 -21.34 11.04
C SER A 105 19.03 -20.46 10.82
N GLN A 106 20.06 -21.00 10.18
CA GLN A 106 21.27 -20.24 9.83
C GLN A 106 21.00 -19.18 8.77
N ALA A 107 20.20 -19.49 7.74
CA ALA A 107 19.81 -18.54 6.71
C ALA A 107 18.99 -17.37 7.28
N VAL A 108 18.06 -17.66 8.20
CA VAL A 108 17.29 -16.64 8.93
C VAL A 108 18.22 -15.75 9.75
N ALA A 109 19.14 -16.35 10.53
CA ALA A 109 20.08 -15.59 11.35
C ALA A 109 20.94 -14.64 10.50
N ALA A 110 21.42 -15.11 9.34
CA ALA A 110 22.15 -14.26 8.40
C ALA A 110 21.26 -13.14 7.83
N LYS A 111 20.03 -13.45 7.41
CA LYS A 111 19.11 -12.45 6.86
C LYS A 111 18.72 -11.38 7.88
N MET A 112 18.61 -11.74 9.16
CA MET A 112 18.36 -10.78 10.23
C MET A 112 19.49 -9.77 10.41
N GLN A 113 20.74 -10.15 10.11
CA GLN A 113 21.86 -9.19 10.11
C GLN A 113 21.71 -8.14 8.99
N ASP A 114 21.24 -8.54 7.82
CA ASP A 114 20.97 -7.62 6.71
C ASP A 114 19.83 -6.65 7.05
N ILE A 115 18.74 -7.18 7.63
CA ILE A 115 17.58 -6.37 8.04
C ILE A 115 17.98 -5.34 9.09
N HIS A 116 18.81 -5.71 10.08
CA HIS A 116 19.29 -4.76 11.09
C HIS A 116 20.18 -3.63 10.55
N ARG A 117 20.73 -3.76 9.34
CA ARG A 117 21.59 -2.74 8.74
C ARG A 117 20.78 -1.64 8.02
N THR A 118 19.52 -1.91 7.68
CA THR A 118 18.64 -1.00 6.92
C THR A 118 17.65 -0.34 7.87
#